data_AF-A0A0B8P513-F1
#
_entry.id   AF-A0A0B8P513-F1
#
_cell.length_a   1.000
_cell.length_b   1.000
_cell.length_c   1.000
_cell.angle_alpha   90.00
_cell.angle_beta   90.00
_cell.angle_gamma   90.00
#
_symmetry.space_group_name_H-M   'P 1'
#
loop_
_entity.id
_entity.type
_entity.pdbx_description
1 polymer ?
#
loop_
_entity_poly.entity_id
_entity_poly.type
_entity_poly.pdbx_seq_one_letter_code
_entity_poly.pdbx_strand_id
1 'polypeptide(L)'
;MAVEPQQLSILKPLATWRYEQAVKKDLALNFVFKEADLLTVARYSLTSWREMERRDCDVRSVKRYGRVITQIVNDAKETPKDEWPAKIERLVDMTGYKQVFKLLKDELKLVVGQSDLAPEFLASKKQINQLISWVWRKDKNQMPCLI
;
A
#
# COMPACT_ATOMS: atom_id res chain seq x y z
N MET A 1 12.25 -1.78 1.04
CA MET A 1 12.61 -0.39 1.41
C MET A 1 11.34 0.44 1.47
N ALA A 2 11.13 1.20 2.55
CA ALA A 2 9.93 2.01 2.73
C ALA A 2 9.88 3.16 1.71
N VAL A 3 8.67 3.65 1.42
CA VAL A 3 8.45 4.83 0.56
C VAL A 3 8.45 6.05 1.46
N GLU A 4 9.32 7.03 1.18
CA GLU A 4 9.44 8.24 2.00
C GLU A 4 8.29 9.23 1.72
N PRO A 5 7.96 10.16 2.64
CA PRO A 5 6.84 11.10 2.50
C PRO A 5 6.76 11.84 1.17
N GLN A 6 7.90 12.30 0.63
CA GLN A 6 7.97 12.93 -0.69
C GLN A 6 7.57 11.96 -1.82
N GLN A 7 8.02 10.71 -1.74
CA GLN A 7 7.66 9.71 -2.73
C GLN A 7 6.18 9.33 -2.60
N LEU A 8 5.60 9.43 -1.39
CA LEU A 8 4.17 9.25 -1.16
C LEU A 8 3.33 10.39 -1.73
N SER A 9 3.82 11.64 -1.68
CA SER A 9 3.11 12.77 -2.30
C SER A 9 2.96 12.60 -3.81
N ILE A 10 3.93 11.96 -4.46
CA ILE A 10 3.89 11.60 -5.89
C ILE A 10 3.09 10.31 -6.13
N LEU A 11 3.28 9.28 -5.30
CA LEU A 11 2.64 7.98 -5.49
C LEU A 11 1.12 8.05 -5.33
N LYS A 12 0.62 8.86 -4.39
CA LYS A 12 -0.82 9.00 -4.12
C LYS A 12 -1.61 9.43 -5.37
N PRO A 13 -1.33 10.56 -6.03
CA PRO A 13 -2.06 10.99 -7.22
C PRO A 13 -1.82 10.04 -8.42
N LEU A 14 -0.64 9.44 -8.56
CA LEU A 14 -0.38 8.42 -9.57
C LEU A 14 -1.28 7.18 -9.39
N ALA A 15 -1.43 6.71 -8.15
CA ALA A 15 -2.29 5.59 -7.82
C ALA A 15 -3.77 5.92 -8.03
N THR A 16 -4.21 7.13 -7.66
CA THR A 16 -5.56 7.63 -7.93
C THR A 16 -5.86 7.61 -9.42
N TRP A 17 -5.01 8.24 -10.23
CA TRP A 17 -5.18 8.25 -11.68
C TRP A 17 -5.22 6.83 -12.27
N ARG A 18 -4.33 5.94 -11.82
CA ARG A 18 -4.29 4.55 -12.31
C ARG A 18 -5.60 3.82 -12.02
N TYR A 19 -6.16 4.02 -10.82
CA TYR A 19 -7.44 3.45 -10.42
C TYR A 19 -8.59 3.99 -11.27
N GLU A 20 -8.67 5.31 -11.46
CA GLU A 20 -9.71 5.93 -12.30
C GLU A 20 -9.64 5.44 -13.75
N GLN A 21 -8.44 5.31 -14.31
CA GLN A 21 -8.26 4.76 -15.65
C GLN A 21 -8.66 3.28 -15.75
N ALA A 22 -8.35 2.49 -14.72
CA ALA A 22 -8.73 1.08 -14.65
C ALA A 22 -10.25 0.93 -14.64
N VAL A 23 -10.95 1.70 -13.82
CA VAL A 23 -12.42 1.73 -13.77
C VAL A 23 -13.00 2.20 -15.10
N LYS A 24 -12.50 3.32 -15.64
CA LYS A 24 -12.99 3.90 -16.90
C LYS A 24 -12.86 2.95 -18.10
N LYS A 25 -11.82 2.12 -18.12
CA LYS A 25 -11.51 1.23 -19.23
C LYS A 25 -11.90 -0.23 -18.97
N ASP A 26 -12.44 -0.53 -17.80
CA ASP A 26 -12.71 -1.88 -17.32
C ASP A 26 -11.47 -2.80 -17.46
N LEU A 27 -10.35 -2.35 -16.90
CA LEU A 27 -9.06 -3.04 -16.95
C LEU A 27 -8.52 -3.31 -15.56
N ALA A 28 -7.78 -4.41 -15.41
CA ALA A 28 -6.95 -4.60 -14.23
C ALA A 28 -5.88 -3.50 -14.13
N LEU A 29 -5.55 -3.08 -12.90
CA LEU A 29 -4.60 -1.98 -12.62
C LEU A 29 -3.25 -2.16 -13.34
N ASN A 30 -2.72 -3.39 -13.36
CA ASN A 30 -1.43 -3.70 -13.99
C ASN A 30 -1.45 -3.60 -15.52
N PHE A 31 -2.63 -3.60 -16.16
CA PHE A 31 -2.77 -3.37 -17.60
C PHE A 31 -2.91 -1.89 -17.96
N VAL A 32 -3.17 -1.02 -16.98
CA VAL A 32 -3.09 0.43 -17.16
C VAL A 32 -1.63 0.86 -17.05
N PHE A 33 -1.00 0.62 -15.91
CA PHE A 33 0.40 0.92 -15.65
C PHE A 33 0.89 -0.03 -14.56
N LYS A 34 1.95 -0.79 -14.83
CA LYS A 34 2.45 -1.83 -13.93
C LYS A 34 2.79 -1.22 -12.57
N GLU A 35 2.46 -1.94 -11.49
CA GLU A 35 2.75 -1.49 -10.13
C GLU A 35 4.24 -1.19 -9.91
N ALA A 36 5.13 -2.08 -10.40
CA ALA A 36 6.57 -1.89 -10.28
C ALA A 36 7.04 -0.60 -10.96
N ASP A 37 6.56 -0.31 -12.16
CA ASP A 37 6.90 0.90 -12.91
C ASP A 37 6.35 2.14 -12.20
N LEU A 38 5.11 2.08 -11.68
CA LEU A 38 4.49 3.17 -10.93
C LEU A 38 5.32 3.54 -9.69
N LEU A 39 5.79 2.52 -8.96
CA LEU A 39 6.68 2.69 -7.81
C LEU A 39 8.05 3.24 -8.22
N THR A 40 8.59 2.82 -9.35
CA THR A 40 9.86 3.35 -9.91
C THR A 40 9.72 4.83 -10.23
N VAL A 41 8.64 5.22 -10.91
CA VAL A 41 8.34 6.63 -11.21
C VAL A 41 8.28 7.47 -9.95
N ALA A 42 7.52 7.05 -8.93
CA ALA A 42 7.40 7.79 -7.68
C ALA A 42 8.74 7.85 -6.91
N ARG A 43 9.47 6.72 -6.86
CA ARG A 43 10.74 6.62 -6.12
C ARG A 43 11.80 7.59 -6.64
N TYR A 44 11.89 7.72 -7.96
CA TYR A 44 12.90 8.56 -8.62
C TYR A 44 12.35 9.89 -9.12
N SER A 45 11.07 10.19 -8.85
CA SER A 45 10.40 11.42 -9.29
C SER A 45 10.60 11.68 -10.80
N LEU A 46 10.37 10.66 -11.63
CA LEU A 46 10.70 10.71 -13.06
C LEU A 46 9.79 11.70 -13.80
N THR A 47 10.40 12.70 -14.43
CA THR A 47 9.70 13.83 -15.08
C THR A 47 9.78 13.78 -16.61
N SER A 48 10.23 12.66 -17.18
CA SER A 48 10.20 12.47 -18.62
C SER A 48 10.05 11.00 -19.00
N TRP A 49 9.41 10.75 -20.14
CA TRP A 49 9.28 9.41 -20.70
C TRP A 49 10.64 8.77 -21.00
N ARG A 50 11.65 9.56 -21.41
CA ARG A 50 13.02 9.08 -21.66
C ARG A 50 13.67 8.54 -20.39
N GLU A 51 13.45 9.20 -19.26
CA GLU A 51 13.94 8.71 -17.96
C GLU A 51 13.21 7.43 -17.53
N MET A 52 11.92 7.32 -17.81
CA MET A 52 11.16 6.08 -17.54
C MET A 52 11.72 4.91 -18.36
N GLU A 53 11.98 5.11 -19.66
CA GLU A 53 12.58 4.09 -20.51
C GLU A 53 14.00 3.70 -20.05
N ARG A 54 14.83 4.67 -19.63
CA ARG A 54 16.16 4.41 -19.04
C ARG A 54 16.11 3.61 -17.72
N ARG A 55 14.94 3.54 -17.10
CA ARG A 55 14.69 2.80 -15.85
C ARG A 55 13.93 1.50 -16.10
N ASP A 56 13.95 1.01 -17.34
CA ASP A 56 13.33 -0.24 -17.77
C ASP A 56 11.81 -0.30 -17.51
N CYS A 57 11.14 0.86 -17.43
CA CYS A 57 9.68 0.89 -17.39
C CYS A 57 9.12 0.36 -18.71
N ASP A 58 7.94 -0.26 -18.66
CA ASP A 58 7.30 -0.86 -19.82
C ASP A 58 7.08 0.16 -20.95
N VAL A 59 7.81 -0.02 -22.06
CA VAL A 59 7.85 0.92 -23.19
C VAL A 59 6.46 1.19 -23.77
N ARG A 60 5.57 0.19 -23.79
CA ARG A 60 4.20 0.36 -24.31
C ARG A 60 3.39 1.27 -23.40
N SER A 61 3.51 1.06 -22.08
CA SER A 61 2.84 1.87 -21.06
C SER A 61 3.38 3.29 -21.02
N VAL A 62 4.70 3.47 -21.12
CA VAL A 62 5.36 4.78 -21.18
C VAL A 62 4.95 5.55 -22.44
N LYS A 63 4.93 4.91 -23.61
CA LYS A 63 4.45 5.56 -24.84
C LYS A 63 2.99 5.99 -24.76
N ARG A 64 2.14 5.17 -24.13
CA ARG A 64 0.71 5.45 -24.01
C ARG A 64 0.38 6.51 -22.97
N TYR A 65 1.02 6.47 -21.81
CA TYR A 65 0.62 7.27 -20.64
C TYR A 65 1.72 8.19 -20.11
N GLY A 66 2.94 8.13 -20.63
CA GLY A 66 4.10 8.86 -20.12
C GLY A 66 3.90 10.36 -19.99
N ARG A 67 3.14 10.99 -20.91
CA ARG A 67 2.79 12.42 -20.81
C ARG A 67 1.93 12.72 -19.58
N VAL A 68 0.90 11.92 -19.32
CA VAL A 68 0.00 12.11 -18.18
C VAL A 68 0.72 11.81 -16.87
N ILE A 69 1.51 10.72 -16.83
CA ILE A 69 2.34 10.37 -15.66
C ILE A 69 3.31 11.52 -15.34
N THR A 70 4.00 12.04 -16.36
CA THR A 70 4.95 13.15 -16.19
C THR A 70 4.25 14.38 -15.63
N GLN A 71 3.07 14.72 -16.13
CA GLN A 71 2.29 15.85 -15.62
C GLN A 71 1.95 15.67 -14.14
N ILE A 72 1.42 14.50 -13.77
CA ILE A 72 1.07 14.19 -12.37
C ILE A 72 2.29 14.28 -11.45
N VAL A 73 3.46 13.80 -11.91
CA VAL A 73 4.71 13.91 -11.12
C VAL A 73 5.13 15.36 -10.94
N ASN A 74 5.06 16.18 -11.99
CA ASN A 74 5.38 17.60 -11.89
C ASN A 74 4.45 18.33 -10.93
N ASP A 75 3.14 18.11 -11.05
CA ASP A 75 2.14 18.73 -10.17
C ASP A 75 2.37 18.33 -8.70
N ALA A 76 2.67 17.05 -8.45
CA ALA A 76 2.93 16.54 -7.11
C ALA A 76 4.26 17.00 -6.49
N LYS A 77 5.22 17.46 -7.31
CA LYS A 77 6.49 18.04 -6.83
C LYS A 77 6.32 19.45 -6.28
N GLU A 78 5.29 20.17 -6.73
CA GLU A 78 4.95 21.51 -6.23
C GLU A 78 4.21 21.44 -4.88
N THR A 79 3.79 20.25 -4.42
CA THR A 79 3.17 20.09 -3.09
C THR A 79 4.14 20.51 -1.97
N PRO A 80 3.77 21.50 -1.12
CA PRO A 80 4.57 21.91 0.03
C PRO A 80 4.89 20.73 0.95
N LYS A 81 6.05 20.78 1.61
CA LYS A 81 6.50 19.71 2.52
C LYS A 81 5.52 19.45 3.66
N ASP A 82 4.85 20.49 4.13
CA ASP A 82 3.88 20.40 5.23
C ASP A 82 2.59 19.66 4.83
N GLU A 83 2.34 19.51 3.53
CA GLU A 83 1.20 18.78 2.96
C GLU A 83 1.57 17.35 2.54
N TRP A 84 2.82 16.92 2.75
CA TRP A 84 3.22 15.58 2.36
C TRP A 84 2.50 14.52 3.22
N PRO A 85 2.08 13.40 2.61
CA PRO A 85 1.49 12.31 3.35
C PRO A 85 2.44 11.80 4.43
N ALA A 86 1.90 11.49 5.61
CA ALA A 86 2.65 10.84 6.67
C ALA A 86 3.28 9.53 6.19
N LYS A 87 4.45 9.21 6.75
CA LYS A 87 5.17 7.96 6.45
C LYS A 87 4.28 6.76 6.77
N ILE A 88 4.23 5.79 5.85
CA ILE A 88 3.49 4.56 6.07
C ILE A 88 4.29 3.66 7.02
N GLU A 89 3.81 3.53 8.25
CA GLU A 89 4.36 2.61 9.23
C GLU A 89 3.83 1.19 9.01
N ARG A 90 4.76 0.25 8.85
CA ARG A 90 4.44 -1.17 8.71
C ARG A 90 4.21 -1.78 10.08
N LEU A 91 3.06 -2.41 10.26
CA LEU A 91 2.66 -3.05 11.53
C LEU A 91 3.72 -4.03 12.06
N VAL A 92 4.33 -4.80 11.16
CA VAL A 92 5.34 -5.83 11.51
C VAL A 92 6.66 -5.24 12.03
N ASP A 93 6.93 -3.97 11.72
CA ASP A 93 8.15 -3.26 12.09
C ASP A 93 7.97 -2.48 13.41
N MET A 94 6.75 -2.46 13.97
CA MET A 94 6.46 -1.79 15.25
C MET A 94 7.01 -2.59 16.43
N THR A 95 7.50 -1.86 17.44
CA THR A 95 8.05 -2.44 18.68
C THR A 95 7.02 -3.32 19.39
N GLY A 96 7.42 -4.52 19.78
CA GLY A 96 6.54 -5.46 20.50
C GLY A 96 5.63 -6.32 19.61
N TYR A 97 5.62 -6.10 18.28
CA TYR A 97 4.69 -6.80 17.38
C TYR A 97 4.84 -8.32 17.45
N LYS A 98 6.08 -8.83 17.40
CA LYS A 98 6.34 -10.27 17.42
C LYS A 98 5.86 -10.92 18.71
N GLN A 99 6.04 -10.24 19.85
CA GLN A 99 5.59 -10.73 21.15
C GLN A 99 4.06 -10.76 21.23
N VAL A 100 3.39 -9.66 20.87
CA VAL A 100 1.92 -9.57 20.91
C VAL A 100 1.28 -10.55 19.93
N PHE A 101 1.79 -10.65 18.71
CA PHE A 101 1.30 -11.59 17.72
C PHE A 101 1.43 -13.04 18.20
N LYS A 102 2.55 -13.39 18.86
CA LYS A 102 2.75 -14.72 19.43
C LYS A 102 1.76 -14.99 20.57
N LEU A 103 1.59 -14.05 21.49
CA LEU A 103 0.64 -14.18 22.61
C LEU A 103 -0.78 -14.44 22.10
N LEU A 104 -1.27 -13.63 21.17
CA LEU A 104 -2.61 -13.83 20.59
C LEU A 104 -2.75 -15.17 19.88
N LYS A 105 -1.69 -15.62 19.19
CA LYS A 105 -1.69 -16.92 18.51
C LYS A 105 -1.67 -18.09 19.50
N ASP A 106 -0.99 -17.96 20.63
CA ASP A 106 -0.94 -18.99 21.66
C ASP A 106 -2.28 -19.07 22.42
N GLU A 107 -2.91 -17.94 22.73
CA GLU A 107 -4.29 -17.92 23.24
C GLU A 107 -5.30 -18.55 22.28
N LEU A 108 -5.19 -18.26 20.97
CA LEU A 108 -6.03 -18.87 19.95
C LEU A 108 -5.92 -20.40 19.97
N LYS A 109 -4.71 -20.95 20.16
CA LYS A 109 -4.51 -22.42 20.24
C LYS A 109 -5.17 -23.03 21.47
N LEU A 110 -5.19 -22.32 22.60
CA LEU A 110 -5.86 -22.80 23.82
C LEU A 110 -7.36 -22.91 23.59
N VAL A 111 -7.97 -21.89 22.97
CA VAL A 111 -9.41 -21.89 22.64
C VAL A 111 -9.73 -22.95 21.59
N VAL A 112 -8.89 -23.08 20.56
CA VAL A 112 -9.01 -24.14 19.55
C VAL A 112 -8.98 -25.51 20.20
N GLY A 113 -8.06 -25.78 21.12
CA GLY A 113 -7.95 -27.07 21.79
C GLY A 113 -9.17 -27.44 22.65
N GLN A 114 -10.04 -26.48 22.93
CA GLN A 114 -11.31 -26.67 23.64
C GLN A 114 -12.52 -26.73 22.69
N SER A 115 -12.30 -26.62 21.38
CA SER A 115 -13.33 -26.60 20.35
C SER A 115 -13.01 -27.63 19.25
N ASP A 116 -14.01 -28.12 18.53
CA ASP A 116 -13.79 -28.96 17.34
C ASP A 116 -13.48 -28.12 16.07
N LEU A 117 -13.10 -26.85 16.23
CA LEU A 117 -12.89 -25.91 15.12
C LEU A 117 -11.41 -25.80 14.78
N ALA A 118 -11.08 -25.73 13.49
CA ALA A 118 -9.72 -25.41 13.08
C ALA A 118 -9.36 -23.95 13.43
N PRO A 119 -8.09 -23.63 13.77
CA PRO A 119 -7.66 -22.28 14.15
C PRO A 119 -8.02 -21.18 13.16
N GLU A 120 -8.06 -21.52 11.88
CA GLU A 120 -8.35 -20.62 10.77
C GLU A 120 -9.80 -20.10 10.78
N PHE A 121 -10.73 -20.86 11.37
CA PHE A 121 -12.13 -20.46 11.53
C PHE A 121 -12.34 -19.51 12.72
N LEU A 122 -11.47 -19.58 13.74
CA LEU A 122 -11.54 -18.69 14.90
C LEU A 122 -10.84 -17.35 14.62
N ALA A 123 -9.61 -17.40 14.10
CA ALA A 123 -8.93 -16.18 13.65
C ALA A 123 -7.79 -16.49 12.67
N SER A 124 -7.90 -15.94 11.46
CA SER A 124 -6.81 -15.88 10.50
C SER A 124 -5.71 -14.91 10.95
N LYS A 125 -4.50 -15.10 10.40
CA LYS A 125 -3.39 -14.14 10.56
C LYS A 125 -3.79 -12.70 10.18
N LYS A 126 -4.68 -12.54 9.19
CA LYS A 126 -5.20 -11.24 8.76
C LYS A 126 -6.04 -10.60 9.87
N GLN A 127 -6.95 -11.35 10.50
CA GLN A 127 -7.79 -10.88 11.61
C GLN A 127 -6.95 -10.51 12.84
N ILE A 128 -5.95 -11.33 13.20
CA ILE A 128 -5.02 -11.00 14.30
C ILE A 128 -4.29 -9.68 14.01
N ASN A 129 -3.78 -9.50 12.79
CA ASN A 129 -3.13 -8.26 12.40
C ASN A 129 -4.07 -7.05 12.39
N GLN A 130 -5.33 -7.24 11.98
CA GLN A 130 -6.36 -6.20 12.06
C GLN A 130 -6.64 -5.79 13.50
N LEU A 131 -6.74 -6.75 14.43
CA LEU A 131 -6.91 -6.47 15.85
C LEU A 131 -5.74 -5.69 16.44
N ILE A 132 -4.50 -6.13 16.20
CA ILE A 132 -3.29 -5.43 16.68
C ILE A 132 -3.25 -4.01 16.10
N SER A 133 -3.49 -3.88 14.79
CA SER A 133 -3.51 -2.58 14.12
C SER A 133 -4.58 -1.65 14.70
N TRP A 134 -5.77 -2.16 14.98
CA TRP A 134 -6.88 -1.40 15.55
C TRP A 134 -6.55 -0.85 16.94
N VAL A 135 -6.05 -1.71 17.84
CA VAL A 135 -5.66 -1.31 19.20
C VAL A 135 -4.54 -0.26 19.17
N TRP A 136 -3.53 -0.46 18.33
CA TRP A 136 -2.34 0.41 18.31
C TRP A 136 -2.55 1.73 17.59
N ARG A 137 -3.32 1.75 16.51
CA ARG A 137 -3.63 2.98 15.78
C ARG A 137 -4.75 3.79 16.45
N LYS A 138 -5.34 3.28 17.55
CA LYS A 138 -6.45 3.90 18.29
C LYS A 138 -7.61 4.28 17.38
N ASP A 139 -7.86 3.48 16.35
CA ASP A 139 -8.85 3.78 15.32
C ASP A 139 -10.25 3.44 15.86
N LYS A 140 -10.84 4.37 16.63
CA LYS A 140 -12.08 4.15 17.38
C LYS A 140 -13.32 3.91 16.50
N ASN A 141 -13.24 4.17 15.19
CA ASN A 141 -14.40 4.21 14.31
C ASN A 141 -14.74 2.89 13.61
N GLN A 142 -13.90 1.85 13.74
CA GLN A 142 -14.20 0.57 13.11
C GLN A 142 -13.60 -0.58 13.92
N MET A 143 -14.39 -1.12 14.86
CA MET A 143 -14.07 -2.41 15.45
C MET A 143 -13.93 -3.41 14.29
N PRO A 144 -12.80 -4.14 14.17
CA PRO A 144 -12.66 -5.10 13.09
C PRO A 144 -13.77 -6.14 13.24
N CYS A 145 -14.58 -6.35 12.18
CA CYS A 145 -15.51 -7.47 12.15
C CYS A 145 -14.69 -8.75 12.27
N LEU A 146 -14.79 -9.41 13.42
CA LEU A 146 -14.08 -10.66 13.72
C LEU A 146 -14.90 -11.90 13.30
N ILE A 147 -15.81 -11.75 12.35
CA ILE A 147 -16.65 -12.85 11.82
C ILE A 147 -16.75 -12.68 10.32
#